data_AF-Q7MA75-F1
#
_entry.id   AF-Q7MA75-F1
#
_cell.length_a   1.000
_cell.length_b   1.000
_cell.length_c   1.000
_cell.angle_alpha   90.00
_cell.angle_beta   90.00
_cell.angle_gamma   90.00
#
_symmetry.space_group_name_H-M   'P 1'
#
loop_
_entity.id
_entity.type
_entity.pdbx_description
1 polymer ?
#
loop_
_entity_poly.entity_id
_entity_poly.type
_entity_poly.pdbx_seq_one_letter_code
_entity_poly.pdbx_strand_id
1 'polypeptide(L)'
;MEKSSLIKSTRKDFELFCQNKPKPLGAIFNDCILRRLCNSEEIHRLDSFKGFPVAGFSTFGELLGVNINQTLTAIFFYRVEDQPFGDEYVDRFVQKYAGFKSYFLLRKINRQTMIDRVNQAMLARIKKGMPIMQGIGKTLQDAVGSIETIQESLSRVEEEFSLFAQSIERGSAKNSDLAQEVHSLINNVRDIRAVMGVISDIADQTNLLALNAAIEAARAGEHGRGFAVVADEVRKLAERTQKSLGETHVSVNTIVQAVEGMGESMKQVSQSLLEVSSKSGSLGEDMKRLADESQSVSKEIHSQSMLTLALNEELEKLQAYEKTLDVLHQEE
;
A
#
# COMPACT_ATOMS: atom_id res chain seq x y z
N MET A 1 29.89 -25.12 10.48
CA MET A 1 31.23 -25.71 10.31
C MET A 1 31.09 -26.83 9.30
N GLU A 2 31.79 -26.72 8.17
CA GLU A 2 31.81 -27.79 7.17
C GLU A 2 32.44 -29.05 7.76
N LYS A 3 31.84 -30.21 7.44
CA LYS A 3 32.39 -31.52 7.79
C LYS A 3 33.76 -31.63 7.11
N SER A 4 34.84 -31.81 7.89
CA SER A 4 36.16 -32.07 7.33
C SER A 4 36.11 -33.38 6.52
N SER A 5 36.56 -33.35 5.27
CA SER A 5 36.57 -34.53 4.39
C SER A 5 37.29 -35.71 5.05
N LEU A 6 36.66 -36.89 5.02
CA LEU A 6 37.18 -38.11 5.66
C LEU A 6 38.56 -38.45 5.12
N ILE A 7 38.76 -38.27 3.81
CA ILE A 7 40.00 -38.60 3.09
C ILE A 7 41.13 -37.70 3.58
N LYS A 8 40.88 -36.37 3.64
CA LYS A 8 41.89 -35.40 4.07
C LYS A 8 42.30 -35.64 5.53
N SER A 9 41.34 -35.88 6.42
CA SER A 9 41.64 -36.18 7.83
C SER A 9 42.41 -37.49 7.95
N THR A 10 41.91 -38.57 7.36
CA THR A 10 42.54 -39.90 7.50
C THR A 10 43.95 -39.92 6.93
N ARG A 11 44.20 -39.26 5.79
CA ARG A 11 45.54 -39.15 5.21
C ARG A 11 46.48 -38.40 6.14
N LYS A 12 46.07 -37.23 6.62
CA LYS A 12 46.87 -36.43 7.57
C LYS A 12 47.19 -37.20 8.84
N ASP A 13 46.19 -37.86 9.42
CA ASP A 13 46.34 -38.61 10.67
C ASP A 13 47.26 -39.83 10.48
N PHE A 14 47.16 -40.51 9.34
CA PHE A 14 48.03 -41.64 9.01
C PHE A 14 49.48 -41.20 8.72
N GLU A 15 49.68 -40.08 8.01
CA GLU A 15 51.01 -39.49 7.79
C GLU A 15 51.67 -39.12 9.12
N LEU A 16 50.93 -38.46 10.02
CA LEU A 16 51.39 -38.16 11.38
C LEU A 16 51.73 -39.44 12.16
N PHE A 17 50.88 -40.46 12.10
CA PHE A 17 51.12 -41.75 12.75
C PHE A 17 52.38 -42.45 12.21
N CYS A 18 52.70 -42.33 10.93
CA CYS A 18 53.87 -42.95 10.32
C CYS A 18 55.18 -42.18 10.57
N GLN A 19 55.14 -40.99 11.18
CA GLN A 19 56.35 -40.22 11.45
C GLN A 19 57.30 -41.02 12.34
N ASN A 20 58.56 -41.13 11.91
CA ASN A 20 59.62 -41.88 12.60
C ASN A 20 59.38 -43.39 12.71
N LYS A 21 58.50 -43.97 11.88
CA LYS A 21 58.26 -45.43 11.84
C LYS A 21 58.72 -46.04 10.51
N PRO A 22 59.22 -47.29 10.50
CA PRO A 22 59.51 -48.00 9.26
C PRO A 22 58.22 -48.28 8.47
N LYS A 23 58.35 -48.65 7.20
CA LYS A 23 57.18 -49.01 6.38
C LYS A 23 56.46 -50.24 6.98
N PRO A 24 55.12 -50.20 7.17
CA PRO A 24 54.37 -51.35 7.67
C PRO A 24 54.48 -52.56 6.71
N LEU A 25 54.62 -53.75 7.28
CA LEU A 25 54.49 -55.03 6.58
C LEU A 25 53.03 -55.36 6.26
N GLY A 26 52.11 -54.90 7.09
CA GLY A 26 50.67 -55.11 6.95
C GLY A 26 49.90 -54.51 8.12
N ALA A 27 48.57 -54.53 8.04
CA ALA A 27 47.72 -54.05 9.13
C ALA A 27 46.41 -54.83 9.28
N ILE A 28 45.89 -54.89 10.51
CA ILE A 28 44.54 -55.37 10.81
C ILE A 28 43.69 -54.19 11.25
N PHE A 29 42.58 -53.94 10.56
CA PHE A 29 41.67 -52.84 10.83
C PHE A 29 40.40 -53.32 11.56
N ASN A 30 39.97 -52.53 12.53
CA ASN A 30 38.62 -52.54 13.09
C ASN A 30 37.94 -51.23 12.68
N ASP A 31 37.06 -51.30 11.68
CA ASP A 31 36.39 -50.14 11.11
C ASP A 31 34.96 -50.00 11.64
N CYS A 32 34.64 -48.86 12.26
CA CYS A 32 33.32 -48.64 12.81
C CYS A 32 32.26 -48.65 11.70
N ILE A 33 31.20 -49.46 11.85
CA ILE A 33 30.09 -49.54 10.88
C ILE A 33 29.49 -48.16 10.60
N LEU A 34 29.33 -47.33 11.64
CA LEU A 34 28.82 -45.97 11.50
C LEU A 34 29.80 -45.06 10.72
N ARG A 35 31.11 -45.27 10.83
CA ARG A 35 32.10 -44.53 10.01
C ARG A 35 31.87 -44.82 8.54
N ARG A 36 31.68 -46.10 8.20
CA ARG A 36 31.48 -46.55 6.82
C ARG A 36 30.15 -46.06 6.25
N LEU A 37 29.07 -46.19 7.01
CA LEU A 37 27.74 -45.75 6.59
C LEU A 37 27.66 -44.23 6.41
N CYS A 38 28.20 -43.45 7.35
CA CYS A 38 28.13 -41.98 7.29
C CYS A 38 29.12 -41.34 6.31
N ASN A 39 29.97 -42.13 5.64
CA ASN A 39 30.97 -41.65 4.68
C ASN A 39 31.08 -42.56 3.45
N SER A 40 30.01 -43.25 3.09
CA SER A 40 29.95 -44.20 1.96
C SER A 40 30.37 -43.58 0.63
N GLU A 41 30.08 -42.29 0.43
CA GLU A 41 30.44 -41.52 -0.76
C GLU A 41 31.94 -41.19 -0.88
N GLU A 42 32.69 -41.19 0.23
CA GLU A 42 34.12 -40.85 0.22
C GLU A 42 35.01 -42.08 0.44
N ILE A 43 34.52 -43.10 1.17
CA ILE A 43 35.35 -44.21 1.67
C ILE A 43 36.04 -45.04 0.58
N HIS A 44 35.37 -45.20 -0.57
CA HIS A 44 35.91 -45.96 -1.71
C HIS A 44 37.10 -45.26 -2.39
N ARG A 45 37.29 -43.95 -2.13
CA ARG A 45 38.39 -43.15 -2.67
C ARG A 45 39.60 -43.09 -1.74
N LEU A 46 39.53 -43.72 -0.56
CA LEU A 46 40.62 -43.73 0.41
C LEU A 46 41.76 -44.63 -0.08
N ASP A 47 42.90 -44.01 -0.43
CA ASP A 47 44.09 -44.66 -0.99
C ASP A 47 45.26 -44.75 -0.01
N SER A 48 45.14 -44.13 1.17
CA SER A 48 46.19 -44.00 2.19
C SER A 48 46.84 -45.32 2.63
N PHE A 49 46.18 -46.46 2.41
CA PHE A 49 46.63 -47.78 2.89
C PHE A 49 47.03 -48.76 1.77
N LYS A 50 47.13 -48.32 0.51
CA LYS A 50 47.42 -49.23 -0.63
C LYS A 50 48.84 -49.82 -0.65
N GLY A 51 49.75 -49.34 0.21
CA GLY A 51 51.18 -49.67 0.17
C GLY A 51 51.60 -50.96 0.87
N PHE A 52 50.66 -51.69 1.50
CA PHE A 52 50.87 -52.92 2.27
C PHE A 52 49.55 -53.71 2.39
N PRO A 53 49.58 -55.03 2.64
CA PRO A 53 48.37 -55.81 2.85
C PRO A 53 47.59 -55.36 4.09
N VAL A 54 46.27 -55.20 3.93
CA VAL A 54 45.34 -54.87 5.02
C VAL A 54 44.26 -55.93 5.10
N ALA A 55 44.03 -56.45 6.29
CA ALA A 55 42.87 -57.28 6.63
C ALA A 55 42.01 -56.53 7.68
N GLY A 56 40.76 -56.91 7.87
CA GLY A 56 39.96 -56.28 8.90
C GLY A 56 38.50 -56.72 8.91
N PHE A 57 37.79 -56.25 9.93
CA PHE A 57 36.36 -56.46 10.11
C PHE A 57 35.70 -55.16 10.54
N SER A 58 34.38 -55.11 10.48
CA SER A 58 33.61 -53.96 10.91
C SER A 58 32.82 -54.27 12.17
N THR A 59 32.84 -53.36 13.13
CA THR A 59 32.09 -53.47 14.39
C THR A 59 31.34 -52.18 14.70
N PHE A 60 30.38 -52.24 15.63
CA PHE A 60 29.93 -51.02 16.29
C PHE A 60 31.07 -50.53 17.18
N GLY A 61 31.46 -49.26 17.00
CA GLY A 61 32.76 -48.75 17.44
C GLY A 61 32.88 -48.75 18.96
N GLU A 62 33.58 -49.73 19.49
CA GLU A 62 33.96 -49.79 20.90
C GLU A 62 35.49 -49.92 20.99
N LEU A 63 36.11 -49.01 21.73
CA LEU A 63 37.55 -49.06 22.00
C LEU A 63 37.75 -48.96 23.51
N LEU A 64 38.36 -50.00 24.10
CA LEU A 64 38.67 -50.05 25.54
C LEU A 64 37.42 -49.86 26.45
N GLY A 65 36.27 -50.42 26.07
CA GLY A 65 35.02 -50.29 26.84
C GLY A 65 34.23 -48.99 26.57
N VAL A 66 34.71 -48.15 25.65
CA VAL A 66 34.09 -46.87 25.32
C VAL A 66 33.46 -46.94 23.94
N ASN A 67 32.16 -46.64 23.85
CA ASN A 67 31.49 -46.42 22.58
C ASN A 67 32.03 -45.14 21.91
N ILE A 68 32.84 -45.32 20.87
CA ILE A 68 33.34 -44.24 20.03
C ILE A 68 32.82 -44.46 18.60
N ASN A 69 31.81 -43.68 18.24
CA ASN A 69 31.19 -43.76 16.92
C ASN A 69 32.11 -43.15 15.85
N GLN A 70 32.06 -43.73 14.65
CA GLN A 70 32.75 -43.26 13.45
C GLN A 70 34.31 -43.31 13.51
N THR A 71 34.88 -44.27 14.25
CA THR A 71 36.34 -44.47 14.35
C THR A 71 36.88 -45.53 13.39
N LEU A 72 38.18 -45.45 13.11
CA LEU A 72 38.96 -46.54 12.51
C LEU A 72 40.11 -46.82 13.47
N THR A 73 40.17 -48.04 13.99
CA THR A 73 41.28 -48.52 14.80
C THR A 73 42.07 -49.53 13.99
N ALA A 74 43.39 -49.53 14.13
CA ALA A 74 44.24 -50.42 13.37
C ALA A 74 45.42 -50.92 14.21
N ILE A 75 45.82 -52.16 13.98
CA ILE A 75 47.06 -52.75 14.45
C ILE A 75 47.99 -52.86 13.24
N PHE A 76 49.15 -52.24 13.30
CA PHE A 76 50.16 -52.28 12.23
C PHE A 76 51.29 -53.23 12.62
N PHE A 77 51.78 -53.99 11.64
CA PHE A 77 52.90 -54.91 11.81
C PHE A 77 54.13 -54.35 11.12
N TYR A 78 55.27 -54.40 11.81
CA TYR A 78 56.54 -53.88 11.33
C TYR A 78 57.62 -54.97 11.41
N ARG A 79 58.62 -54.90 10.54
CA ARG A 79 59.83 -55.71 10.68
C ARG A 79 60.75 -55.01 11.67
N VAL A 80 61.20 -55.74 12.68
CA VAL A 80 62.24 -55.29 13.62
C VAL A 80 63.48 -56.12 13.30
N GLU A 81 64.51 -55.48 12.76
CA GLU A 81 65.86 -56.08 12.66
C GLU A 81 66.57 -55.92 14.02
N ASP A 82 67.83 -56.32 14.20
CA ASP A 82 68.55 -56.41 15.51
C ASP A 82 68.72 -55.08 16.30
N GLN A 83 67.92 -54.05 16.04
CA GLN A 83 67.81 -52.81 16.81
C GLN A 83 66.59 -52.82 17.76
N PRO A 84 66.69 -52.17 18.93
CA PRO A 84 65.54 -52.00 19.82
C PRO A 84 64.42 -51.20 19.14
N PHE A 85 63.21 -51.75 19.15
CA PHE A 85 62.00 -51.07 18.64
C PHE A 85 61.52 -50.03 19.67
N GLY A 86 61.44 -48.76 19.25
CA GLY A 86 60.84 -47.67 20.02
C GLY A 86 59.70 -47.02 19.24
N ASP A 87 58.59 -46.74 19.93
CA ASP A 87 57.38 -46.14 19.35
C ASP A 87 56.72 -45.23 20.38
N GLU A 88 56.38 -44.00 19.99
CA GLU A 88 55.81 -43.01 20.91
C GLU A 88 54.56 -43.50 21.65
N TYR A 89 53.69 -44.27 20.99
CA TYR A 89 52.46 -44.79 21.59
C TYR A 89 52.73 -45.96 22.52
N VAL A 90 53.68 -46.84 22.17
CA VAL A 90 54.05 -48.00 22.99
C VAL A 90 54.86 -47.55 24.20
N ASP A 91 55.90 -46.74 23.98
CA ASP A 91 56.81 -46.27 25.03
C ASP A 91 56.11 -45.34 26.04
N ARG A 92 55.08 -44.60 25.58
CA ARG A 92 54.28 -43.71 26.43
C ARG A 92 52.85 -44.22 26.66
N PHE A 93 52.62 -45.53 26.52
CA PHE A 93 51.28 -46.11 26.61
C PHE A 93 50.55 -45.71 27.90
N VAL A 94 51.22 -45.78 29.06
CA VAL A 94 50.61 -45.41 30.35
C VAL A 94 50.19 -43.94 30.38
N GLN A 95 50.99 -43.03 29.81
CA GLN A 95 50.66 -41.60 29.73
C GLN A 95 49.49 -41.36 28.78
N LYS A 96 49.52 -41.98 27.59
CA LYS A 96 48.43 -41.87 26.60
C LYS A 96 47.13 -42.46 27.16
N TYR A 97 47.20 -43.62 27.82
CA TYR A 97 46.07 -44.30 28.47
C TYR A 97 45.50 -43.45 29.62
N ALA A 98 46.35 -42.89 30.49
CA ALA A 98 45.92 -41.98 31.54
C ALA A 98 45.20 -40.73 30.98
N GLY A 99 45.64 -40.22 29.83
CA GLY A 99 44.99 -39.13 29.11
C GLY A 99 43.55 -39.42 28.67
N PHE A 100 43.18 -40.69 28.47
CA PHE A 100 41.79 -41.04 28.14
C PHE A 100 40.80 -40.72 29.25
N LYS A 101 41.23 -40.62 30.52
CA LYS A 101 40.37 -40.18 31.63
C LYS A 101 39.79 -38.79 31.38
N SER A 102 40.54 -37.92 30.69
CA SER A 102 40.13 -36.55 30.36
C SER A 102 39.30 -36.46 29.08
N TYR A 103 39.20 -37.53 28.29
CA TYR A 103 38.51 -37.52 26.99
C TYR A 103 37.05 -37.07 27.09
N PHE A 104 36.29 -37.65 28.03
CA PHE A 104 34.87 -37.31 28.20
C PHE A 104 34.67 -35.90 28.75
N LEU A 105 35.57 -35.44 29.63
CA LEU A 105 35.55 -34.07 30.14
C LEU A 105 35.81 -33.06 29.01
N LEU A 106 36.85 -33.28 28.20
CA LEU A 106 37.16 -32.43 27.06
C LEU A 106 36.03 -32.43 26.02
N ARG A 107 35.41 -33.59 25.75
CA ARG A 107 34.23 -33.68 24.88
C ARG A 107 33.05 -32.86 25.43
N LYS A 108 32.82 -32.90 26.75
CA LYS A 108 31.76 -32.12 27.41
C LYS A 108 32.05 -30.61 27.33
N ILE A 109 33.31 -30.20 27.56
CA ILE A 109 33.77 -28.81 27.42
C ILE A 109 33.57 -28.34 25.98
N ASN A 110 34.09 -29.07 24.99
CA ASN A 110 33.94 -28.71 23.57
C ASN A 110 32.47 -28.60 23.16
N ARG A 111 31.60 -29.49 23.66
CA ARG A 111 30.16 -29.39 23.43
C ARG A 111 29.58 -28.11 24.04
N GLN A 112 29.97 -27.77 25.26
CA GLN A 112 29.51 -26.55 25.93
C GLN A 112 29.98 -25.30 25.18
N THR A 113 31.26 -25.22 24.80
CA THR A 113 31.81 -24.13 23.99
C THR A 113 31.09 -23.97 22.65
N MET A 114 30.70 -25.08 22.02
CA MET A 114 29.92 -25.05 20.78
C MET A 114 28.51 -24.50 21.00
N ILE A 115 27.82 -24.91 22.06
CA ILE A 115 26.50 -24.35 22.44
C ILE A 115 26.63 -22.86 22.72
N ASP A 116 27.67 -22.46 23.45
CA ASP A 116 27.90 -21.07 23.82
C ASP A 116 28.14 -20.18 22.60
N ARG A 117 28.94 -20.65 21.63
CA ARG A 117 29.11 -19.97 20.33
C ARG A 117 27.79 -19.82 19.57
N VAL A 118 26.92 -20.85 19.60
CA VAL A 118 25.60 -20.77 18.97
C VAL A 118 24.72 -19.73 19.67
N ASN A 119 24.72 -19.71 21.00
CA ASN A 119 23.98 -18.74 21.79
C ASN A 119 24.46 -17.31 21.53
N GLN A 120 25.77 -17.06 21.54
CA GLN A 120 26.35 -15.75 21.20
C GLN A 120 25.98 -15.30 19.78
N ALA A 121 26.05 -16.20 18.80
CA ALA A 121 25.66 -15.89 17.43
C ALA A 121 24.16 -15.57 17.32
N MET A 122 23.31 -16.25 18.10
CA MET A 122 21.88 -15.98 18.17
C MET A 122 21.59 -14.61 18.80
N LEU A 123 22.22 -14.30 19.95
CA LEU A 123 22.09 -13.00 20.61
C LEU A 123 22.54 -11.85 19.70
N ALA A 124 23.68 -12.00 19.02
CA ALA A 124 24.17 -11.01 18.06
C ALA A 124 23.19 -10.76 16.91
N ARG A 125 22.49 -11.79 16.44
CA ARG A 125 21.43 -11.64 15.43
C ARG A 125 20.21 -10.90 15.98
N ILE A 126 19.77 -11.21 17.19
CA ILE A 126 18.65 -10.54 17.85
C ILE A 126 18.95 -9.05 18.03
N LYS A 127 20.18 -8.72 18.47
CA LYS A 127 20.65 -7.34 18.63
C LYS A 127 20.58 -6.52 17.34
N LYS A 128 20.93 -7.13 16.20
CA LYS A 128 20.78 -6.50 14.88
C LYS A 128 19.31 -6.23 14.50
N GLY A 129 18.37 -6.99 15.05
CA GLY A 129 16.94 -6.78 14.86
C GLY A 129 16.32 -5.66 15.73
N MET A 130 17.00 -5.24 16.81
CA MET A 130 16.44 -4.26 17.74
C MET A 130 16.19 -2.88 17.13
N PRO A 131 17.10 -2.29 16.33
CA PRO A 131 16.82 -1.01 15.66
C PRO A 131 15.66 -1.10 14.67
N ILE A 132 15.45 -2.27 14.05
CA ILE A 132 14.33 -2.52 13.13
C ILE A 132 13.02 -2.45 13.91
N MET A 133 12.96 -3.05 15.10
CA MET A 133 11.78 -3.00 15.97
C MET A 133 11.46 -1.59 16.46
N GLN A 134 12.47 -0.82 16.86
CA GLN A 134 12.28 0.59 17.22
C GLN A 134 11.80 1.41 16.01
N GLY A 135 12.30 1.12 14.81
CA GLY A 135 11.82 1.70 13.56
C GLY A 135 10.34 1.42 13.30
N ILE A 136 9.91 0.16 13.47
CA ILE A 136 8.50 -0.24 13.34
C ILE A 136 7.62 0.52 14.33
N GLY A 137 8.04 0.64 15.59
CA GLY A 137 7.31 1.40 16.61
C GLY A 137 7.08 2.86 16.21
N LYS A 138 8.12 3.53 15.69
CA LYS A 138 7.99 4.90 15.18
C LYS A 138 7.06 4.99 13.98
N THR A 139 7.20 4.09 13.01
CA THR A 139 6.33 4.07 11.82
C THR A 139 4.86 3.86 12.19
N LEU A 140 4.57 3.00 13.16
CA LEU A 140 3.21 2.82 13.67
C LEU A 140 2.68 4.10 14.34
N GLN A 141 3.50 4.80 15.11
CA GLN A 141 3.12 6.06 15.74
C GLN A 141 2.84 7.17 14.73
N ASP A 142 3.68 7.29 13.69
CA ASP A 142 3.45 8.23 12.58
C ASP A 142 2.15 7.89 11.83
N ALA A 143 1.85 6.60 11.67
CA ALA A 143 0.63 6.14 11.03
C ALA A 143 -0.62 6.41 11.89
N VAL A 144 -0.55 6.32 13.23
CA VAL A 144 -1.64 6.75 14.14
C VAL A 144 -1.95 8.23 13.92
N GLY A 145 -0.95 9.10 13.95
CA GLY A 145 -1.16 10.55 13.74
C GLY A 145 -1.70 10.87 12.35
N SER A 146 -1.29 10.10 11.33
CA SER A 146 -1.83 10.23 9.97
C SER A 146 -3.32 9.87 9.90
N ILE A 147 -3.75 8.82 10.62
CA ILE A 147 -5.16 8.42 10.68
C ILE A 147 -6.01 9.45 11.40
N GLU A 148 -5.53 10.02 12.52
CA GLU A 148 -6.23 11.10 13.22
C GLU A 148 -6.46 12.29 12.28
N THR A 149 -5.43 12.68 11.52
CA THR A 149 -5.52 13.74 10.51
C THR A 149 -6.53 13.41 9.40
N ILE A 150 -6.58 12.15 8.95
CA ILE A 150 -7.56 11.68 7.96
C ILE A 150 -8.98 11.77 8.53
N GLN A 151 -9.20 11.36 9.78
CA GLN A 151 -10.52 11.41 10.42
C GLN A 151 -11.02 12.85 10.60
N GLU A 152 -10.16 13.76 11.03
CA GLU A 152 -10.49 15.19 11.11
C GLU A 152 -10.83 15.77 9.73
N SER A 153 -10.03 15.41 8.72
CA SER A 153 -10.25 15.87 7.34
C SER A 153 -11.57 15.34 6.78
N LEU A 154 -11.88 14.05 6.97
CA LEU A 154 -13.13 13.43 6.54
C LEU A 154 -14.33 14.11 7.20
N SER A 155 -14.26 14.37 8.51
CA SER A 155 -15.33 15.05 9.25
C SER A 155 -15.57 16.47 8.69
N ARG A 156 -14.49 17.20 8.38
CA ARG A 156 -14.60 18.54 7.79
C ARG A 156 -15.22 18.51 6.39
N VAL A 157 -14.77 17.59 5.55
CA VAL A 157 -15.34 17.45 4.20
C VAL A 157 -16.81 17.05 4.32
N GLU A 158 -17.21 16.21 5.28
CA GLU A 158 -18.61 15.79 5.45
C GLU A 158 -19.51 16.98 5.80
N GLU A 159 -19.04 17.87 6.67
CA GLU A 159 -19.72 19.12 7.01
C GLU A 159 -19.84 20.06 5.80
N GLU A 160 -18.73 20.31 5.10
CA GLU A 160 -18.72 21.11 3.86
C GLU A 160 -19.66 20.53 2.80
N PHE A 161 -19.72 19.21 2.72
CA PHE A 161 -20.54 18.50 1.76
C PHE A 161 -22.04 18.60 2.07
N SER A 162 -22.40 18.54 3.35
CA SER A 162 -23.77 18.80 3.80
C SER A 162 -24.25 20.21 3.42
N LEU A 163 -23.38 21.21 3.59
CA LEU A 163 -23.65 22.60 3.17
C LEU A 163 -23.77 22.72 1.65
N PHE A 164 -22.93 21.99 0.91
CA PHE A 164 -22.97 21.93 -0.55
C PHE A 164 -24.29 21.33 -1.06
N ALA A 165 -24.73 20.20 -0.49
CA ALA A 165 -25.99 19.55 -0.83
C ALA A 165 -27.19 20.49 -0.60
N GLN A 166 -27.24 21.18 0.55
CA GLN A 166 -28.26 22.20 0.83
C GLN A 166 -28.24 23.35 -0.18
N SER A 167 -27.05 23.75 -0.64
CA SER A 167 -26.90 24.82 -1.64
C SER A 167 -27.45 24.40 -3.01
N ILE A 168 -27.29 23.12 -3.39
CA ILE A 168 -27.89 22.56 -4.61
C ILE A 168 -29.41 22.56 -4.52
N GLU A 169 -29.98 22.08 -3.42
CA GLU A 169 -31.43 22.08 -3.21
C GLU A 169 -32.01 23.49 -3.31
N ARG A 170 -31.35 24.46 -2.67
CA ARG A 170 -31.74 25.87 -2.74
C ARG A 170 -31.59 26.44 -4.16
N GLY A 171 -30.55 26.04 -4.90
CA GLY A 171 -30.34 26.41 -6.29
C GLY A 171 -31.45 25.87 -7.20
N SER A 172 -31.86 24.61 -6.98
CA SER A 172 -32.96 23.96 -7.70
C SER A 172 -34.29 24.64 -7.45
N ALA A 173 -34.61 24.95 -6.19
CA ALA A 173 -35.82 25.69 -5.82
C ALA A 173 -35.86 27.07 -6.51
N LYS A 174 -34.77 27.85 -6.43
CA LYS A 174 -34.67 29.16 -7.10
C LYS A 174 -34.82 29.07 -8.62
N ASN A 175 -34.23 28.05 -9.24
CA ASN A 175 -34.35 27.84 -10.68
C ASN A 175 -35.80 27.50 -11.09
N SER A 176 -36.51 26.75 -10.25
CA SER A 176 -37.94 26.46 -10.43
C SER A 176 -38.79 27.73 -10.33
N ASP A 177 -38.55 28.57 -9.32
CA ASP A 177 -39.25 29.85 -9.14
C ASP A 177 -39.03 30.76 -10.37
N LEU A 178 -37.77 30.86 -10.82
CA LEU A 178 -37.40 31.68 -11.97
C LEU A 178 -38.03 31.17 -13.28
N ALA A 179 -38.16 29.86 -13.44
CA ALA A 179 -38.88 29.27 -14.57
C ALA A 179 -40.37 29.64 -14.57
N GLN A 180 -40.99 29.74 -13.37
CA GLN A 180 -42.37 30.18 -13.23
C GLN A 180 -42.54 31.67 -13.53
N GLU A 181 -41.60 32.52 -13.09
CA GLU A 181 -41.57 33.95 -13.44
C GLU A 181 -41.42 34.17 -14.95
N VAL A 182 -40.53 33.43 -15.60
CA VAL A 182 -40.38 33.44 -17.07
C VAL A 182 -41.69 33.07 -17.75
N HIS A 183 -42.40 32.05 -17.26
CA HIS A 183 -43.69 31.67 -17.82
C HIS A 183 -44.75 32.78 -17.69
N SER A 184 -44.83 33.44 -16.53
CA SER A 184 -45.69 34.61 -16.33
C SER A 184 -45.33 35.76 -17.27
N LEU A 185 -44.03 36.00 -17.49
CA LEU A 185 -43.56 37.05 -18.40
C LEU A 185 -43.97 36.77 -19.85
N ILE A 186 -43.89 35.52 -20.31
CA ILE A 186 -44.39 35.12 -21.63
C ILE A 186 -45.88 35.45 -21.79
N ASN A 187 -46.69 35.20 -20.76
CA ASN A 187 -48.12 35.51 -20.78
C ASN A 187 -48.37 37.02 -20.81
N ASN A 188 -47.67 37.80 -19.98
CA ASN A 188 -47.76 39.26 -19.99
C ASN A 188 -47.40 39.87 -21.36
N VAL A 189 -46.36 39.33 -22.01
CA VAL A 189 -45.96 39.78 -23.35
C VAL A 189 -47.01 39.41 -24.41
N ARG A 190 -47.67 38.27 -24.28
CA ARG A 190 -48.80 37.89 -25.15
C ARG A 190 -49.96 38.86 -25.00
N ASP A 191 -50.28 39.27 -23.78
CA ASP A 191 -51.36 40.23 -23.51
C ASP A 191 -51.03 41.62 -24.08
N ILE A 192 -49.79 42.08 -23.95
CA ILE A 192 -49.32 43.32 -24.58
C ILE A 192 -49.50 43.26 -26.10
N ARG A 193 -49.12 42.14 -26.73
CA ARG A 193 -49.29 41.95 -28.18
C ARG A 193 -50.76 42.01 -28.60
N ALA A 194 -51.66 41.45 -27.80
CA ALA A 194 -53.11 41.52 -28.05
C ALA A 194 -53.63 42.97 -27.97
N VAL A 195 -53.24 43.72 -26.95
CA VAL A 195 -53.60 45.14 -26.81
C VAL A 195 -53.06 45.97 -27.97
N MET A 196 -51.80 45.74 -28.38
CA MET A 196 -51.22 46.42 -29.53
C MET A 196 -51.97 46.14 -30.83
N GLY A 197 -52.48 44.91 -31.02
CA GLY A 197 -53.36 44.57 -32.13
C GLY A 197 -54.61 45.43 -32.15
N VAL A 198 -55.29 45.56 -31.00
CA VAL A 198 -56.48 46.42 -30.87
C VAL A 198 -56.16 47.89 -31.16
N ILE A 199 -55.02 48.42 -30.70
CA ILE A 199 -54.63 49.81 -30.98
C ILE A 199 -54.31 49.98 -32.48
N SER A 200 -53.71 48.97 -33.12
CA SER A 200 -53.48 48.98 -34.57
C SER A 200 -54.80 49.08 -35.32
N ASP A 201 -55.78 48.25 -34.96
CA ASP A 201 -57.12 48.26 -35.56
C ASP A 201 -57.81 49.62 -35.36
N ILE A 202 -57.69 50.23 -34.17
CA ILE A 202 -58.22 51.58 -33.88
C ILE A 202 -57.52 52.63 -34.74
N ALA A 203 -56.20 52.56 -34.90
CA ALA A 203 -55.44 53.50 -35.72
C ALA A 203 -55.83 53.37 -37.21
N ASP A 204 -56.00 52.14 -37.72
CA ASP A 204 -56.51 51.88 -39.07
C ASP A 204 -57.91 52.45 -39.28
N GLN A 205 -58.83 52.20 -38.34
CA GLN A 205 -60.19 52.75 -38.39
C GLN A 205 -60.20 54.28 -38.32
N THR A 206 -59.37 54.86 -37.46
CA THR A 206 -59.25 56.32 -37.31
C THR A 206 -58.69 56.96 -38.59
N ASN A 207 -57.71 56.31 -39.23
CA ASN A 207 -57.16 56.73 -40.51
C ASN A 207 -58.23 56.71 -41.62
N LEU A 208 -59.02 55.64 -41.69
CA LEU A 208 -60.16 55.50 -42.62
C LEU A 208 -61.26 56.55 -42.38
N LEU A 209 -61.61 56.80 -41.11
CA LEU A 209 -62.59 57.83 -40.73
C LEU A 209 -62.10 59.23 -41.10
N ALA A 210 -60.84 59.54 -40.84
CA ALA A 210 -60.22 60.80 -41.19
C ALA A 210 -60.17 61.01 -42.70
N LEU A 211 -59.86 59.96 -43.47
CA LEU A 211 -59.90 60.00 -44.93
C LEU A 211 -61.31 60.30 -45.46
N ASN A 212 -62.33 59.62 -44.93
CA ASN A 212 -63.72 59.88 -45.30
C ASN A 212 -64.15 61.30 -44.95
N ALA A 213 -63.74 61.82 -43.79
CA ALA A 213 -64.01 63.19 -43.38
C ALA A 213 -63.30 64.23 -44.27
N ALA A 214 -62.07 63.97 -44.70
CA ALA A 214 -61.34 64.83 -45.63
C ALA A 214 -62.02 64.88 -47.02
N ILE A 215 -62.52 63.74 -47.51
CA ILE A 215 -63.31 63.66 -48.75
C ILE A 215 -64.58 64.51 -48.65
N GLU A 216 -65.33 64.37 -47.56
CA GLU A 216 -66.60 65.10 -47.40
C GLU A 216 -66.37 66.61 -47.16
N ALA A 217 -65.29 66.97 -46.47
CA ALA A 217 -64.86 68.37 -46.33
C ALA A 217 -64.47 69.00 -47.68
N ALA A 218 -63.79 68.26 -48.55
CA ALA A 218 -63.52 68.71 -49.92
C ALA A 218 -64.82 68.88 -50.73
N ARG A 219 -65.81 68.00 -50.50
CA ARG A 219 -67.12 68.03 -51.16
C ARG A 219 -67.97 69.24 -50.76
N ALA A 220 -67.83 69.74 -49.53
CA ALA A 220 -68.50 70.92 -49.02
C ALA A 220 -67.87 72.26 -49.49
N GLY A 221 -66.76 72.23 -50.24
CA GLY A 221 -66.13 73.42 -50.83
C GLY A 221 -65.60 74.40 -49.78
N GLU A 222 -65.90 75.70 -49.94
CA GLU A 222 -65.43 76.77 -49.04
C GLU A 222 -65.93 76.60 -47.59
N HIS A 223 -67.12 76.03 -47.39
CA HIS A 223 -67.68 75.79 -46.04
C HIS A 223 -66.99 74.64 -45.29
N GLY A 224 -66.24 73.77 -46.00
CA GLY A 224 -65.56 72.60 -45.43
C GLY A 224 -64.09 72.82 -45.05
N ARG A 225 -63.49 73.99 -45.35
CA ARG A 225 -62.03 74.22 -45.16
C ARG A 225 -61.55 73.96 -43.73
N GLY A 226 -62.31 74.37 -42.71
CA GLY A 226 -61.96 74.11 -41.31
C GLY A 226 -61.98 72.61 -40.96
N PHE A 227 -62.96 71.87 -41.48
CA PHE A 227 -63.07 70.42 -41.30
C PHE A 227 -61.96 69.66 -42.04
N ALA A 228 -61.56 70.12 -43.23
CA ALA A 228 -60.48 69.50 -44.00
C ALA A 228 -59.14 69.53 -43.23
N VAL A 229 -58.82 70.64 -42.57
CA VAL A 229 -57.59 70.77 -41.75
C VAL A 229 -57.62 69.81 -40.56
N VAL A 230 -58.76 69.69 -39.87
CA VAL A 230 -58.90 68.76 -38.75
C VAL A 230 -58.79 67.31 -39.22
N ALA A 231 -59.43 66.95 -40.34
CA ALA A 231 -59.38 65.61 -40.89
C ALA A 231 -57.94 65.20 -41.29
N ASP A 232 -57.17 66.09 -41.92
CA ASP A 232 -55.76 65.81 -42.24
C ASP A 232 -54.88 65.67 -40.98
N GLU A 233 -55.16 66.43 -39.93
CA GLU A 233 -54.40 66.31 -38.67
C GLU A 233 -54.73 65.00 -37.93
N VAL A 234 -55.99 64.58 -37.91
CA VAL A 234 -56.40 63.26 -37.38
C VAL A 234 -55.77 62.13 -38.20
N ARG A 235 -55.73 62.26 -39.53
CA ARG A 235 -55.07 61.29 -40.43
C ARG A 235 -53.59 61.15 -40.10
N LYS A 236 -52.85 62.26 -39.98
CA LYS A 236 -51.44 62.25 -39.59
C LYS A 236 -51.23 61.64 -38.21
N LEU A 237 -52.13 61.88 -37.26
CA LEU A 237 -52.05 61.30 -35.92
C LEU A 237 -52.23 59.78 -35.96
N ALA A 238 -53.15 59.27 -36.78
CA ALA A 238 -53.35 57.85 -37.00
C ALA A 238 -52.13 57.18 -37.66
N GLU A 239 -51.60 57.76 -38.74
CA GLU A 239 -50.36 57.29 -39.39
C GLU A 239 -49.16 57.26 -38.43
N ARG A 240 -49.01 58.32 -37.61
CA ARG A 240 -47.94 58.40 -36.60
C ARG A 240 -48.13 57.37 -35.47
N THR A 241 -49.37 57.05 -35.11
CA THR A 241 -49.70 55.99 -34.16
C THR A 241 -49.30 54.63 -34.71
N GLN A 242 -49.63 54.32 -35.98
CA GLN A 242 -49.21 53.07 -36.62
C GLN A 242 -47.69 52.91 -36.70
N LYS A 243 -46.98 53.98 -37.06
CA LYS A 243 -45.51 53.96 -37.07
C LYS A 243 -44.94 53.62 -35.68
N SER A 244 -45.48 54.26 -34.64
CA SER A 244 -45.07 54.02 -33.25
C SER A 244 -45.39 52.60 -32.78
N LEU A 245 -46.54 52.05 -33.19
CA LEU A 245 -46.89 50.65 -32.95
C LEU A 245 -45.90 49.69 -33.64
N GLY A 246 -45.48 49.97 -34.87
CA GLY A 246 -44.46 49.18 -35.57
C GLY A 246 -43.13 49.13 -34.83
N GLU A 247 -42.63 50.27 -34.37
CA GLU A 247 -41.40 50.35 -33.55
C GLU A 247 -41.55 49.60 -32.21
N THR A 248 -42.72 49.73 -31.57
CA THR A 248 -43.05 48.99 -30.35
C THR A 248 -43.11 47.47 -30.61
N HIS A 249 -43.60 47.04 -31.77
CA HIS A 249 -43.77 45.63 -32.12
C HIS A 249 -42.42 44.94 -32.31
N VAL A 250 -41.44 45.66 -32.88
CA VAL A 250 -40.04 45.21 -32.95
C VAL A 250 -39.48 45.02 -31.53
N SER A 251 -39.68 46.01 -30.66
CA SER A 251 -39.19 45.96 -29.27
C SER A 251 -39.80 44.79 -28.49
N VAL A 252 -41.11 44.56 -28.62
CA VAL A 252 -41.80 43.42 -28.01
C VAL A 252 -41.28 42.09 -28.53
N ASN A 253 -41.02 41.97 -29.83
CA ASN A 253 -40.46 40.74 -30.40
C ASN A 253 -39.04 40.45 -29.87
N THR A 254 -38.21 41.47 -29.67
CA THR A 254 -36.90 41.32 -29.02
C THR A 254 -37.05 40.83 -27.59
N ILE A 255 -38.03 41.33 -26.84
CA ILE A 255 -38.32 40.84 -25.48
C ILE A 255 -38.74 39.36 -25.52
N VAL A 256 -39.62 38.95 -26.43
CA VAL A 256 -40.03 37.53 -26.56
C VAL A 256 -38.82 36.63 -26.77
N GLN A 257 -37.94 36.98 -27.71
CA GLN A 257 -36.74 36.18 -27.99
C GLN A 257 -35.82 36.08 -26.76
N ALA A 258 -35.64 37.17 -26.02
CA ALA A 258 -34.84 37.17 -24.79
C ALA A 258 -35.45 36.25 -23.72
N VAL A 259 -36.77 36.25 -23.57
CA VAL A 259 -37.48 35.42 -22.59
C VAL A 259 -37.47 33.94 -22.97
N GLU A 260 -37.60 33.61 -24.26
CA GLU A 260 -37.44 32.24 -24.75
C GLU A 260 -36.03 31.71 -24.48
N GLY A 261 -35.00 32.53 -24.75
CA GLY A 261 -33.60 32.21 -24.42
C GLY A 261 -33.34 32.02 -22.92
N MET A 262 -34.01 32.81 -22.06
CA MET A 262 -33.99 32.59 -20.61
C MET A 262 -34.62 31.24 -20.24
N GLY A 263 -35.75 30.87 -20.84
CA GLY A 263 -36.40 29.57 -20.60
C GLY A 263 -35.50 28.38 -20.94
N GLU A 264 -34.77 28.45 -22.06
CA GLU A 264 -33.81 27.41 -22.45
C GLU A 264 -32.62 27.35 -21.49
N SER A 265 -32.11 28.51 -21.07
CA SER A 265 -31.04 28.60 -20.06
C SER A 265 -31.46 27.98 -18.72
N MET A 266 -32.68 28.25 -18.25
CA MET A 266 -33.22 27.65 -17.02
C MET A 266 -33.35 26.13 -17.10
N LYS A 267 -33.70 25.60 -18.28
CA LYS A 267 -33.76 24.15 -18.52
C LYS A 267 -32.38 23.52 -18.43
N GLN A 268 -31.37 24.16 -19.01
CA GLN A 268 -29.98 23.70 -18.93
C GLN A 268 -29.48 23.71 -17.47
N VAL A 269 -29.71 24.80 -16.73
CA VAL A 269 -29.35 24.90 -15.31
C VAL A 269 -30.02 23.80 -14.49
N SER A 270 -31.31 23.51 -14.73
CA SER A 270 -32.04 22.44 -14.06
C SER A 270 -31.38 21.06 -14.29
N GLN A 271 -31.02 20.75 -15.53
CA GLN A 271 -30.34 19.51 -15.86
C GLN A 271 -28.95 19.42 -15.20
N SER A 272 -28.18 20.50 -15.21
CA SER A 272 -26.88 20.54 -14.52
C SER A 272 -27.04 20.34 -13.01
N LEU A 273 -28.05 20.94 -12.37
CA LEU A 273 -28.30 20.75 -10.95
C LEU A 273 -28.65 19.30 -10.60
N LEU A 274 -29.42 18.61 -11.44
CA LEU A 274 -29.72 17.18 -11.27
C LEU A 274 -28.46 16.32 -11.38
N GLU A 275 -27.59 16.58 -12.35
CA GLU A 275 -26.31 15.87 -12.49
C GLU A 275 -25.39 16.10 -11.29
N VAL A 276 -25.28 17.35 -10.82
CA VAL A 276 -24.47 17.68 -9.64
C VAL A 276 -25.07 17.03 -8.38
N SER A 277 -26.39 17.01 -8.22
CA SER A 277 -27.07 16.32 -7.12
C SER A 277 -26.78 14.81 -7.11
N SER A 278 -26.86 14.15 -8.27
CA SER A 278 -26.54 12.72 -8.37
C SER A 278 -25.07 12.42 -8.03
N LYS A 279 -24.12 13.21 -8.57
CA LYS A 279 -22.70 13.09 -8.22
C LYS A 279 -22.44 13.40 -6.75
N SER A 280 -23.23 14.30 -6.17
CA SER A 280 -23.16 14.60 -4.74
C SER A 280 -23.60 13.38 -3.91
N GLY A 281 -24.69 12.71 -4.29
CA GLY A 281 -25.09 11.46 -3.64
C GLY A 281 -23.99 10.40 -3.59
N SER A 282 -23.35 10.12 -4.75
CA SER A 282 -22.27 9.13 -4.81
C SER A 282 -21.04 9.52 -3.98
N LEU A 283 -20.67 10.80 -3.99
CA LEU A 283 -19.52 11.27 -3.20
C LEU A 283 -19.79 11.15 -1.70
N GLY A 284 -21.02 11.38 -1.23
CA GLY A 284 -21.40 11.13 0.16
C GLY A 284 -21.24 9.65 0.58
N GLU A 285 -21.58 8.71 -0.30
CA GLU A 285 -21.36 7.27 -0.05
C GLU A 285 -19.88 6.89 0.00
N ASP A 286 -19.06 7.44 -0.91
CA ASP A 286 -17.61 7.22 -0.93
C ASP A 286 -16.94 7.76 0.34
N MET A 287 -17.38 8.91 0.84
CA MET A 287 -16.89 9.49 2.09
C MET A 287 -17.21 8.62 3.30
N LYS A 288 -18.43 8.08 3.36
CA LYS A 288 -18.82 7.15 4.43
C LYS A 288 -17.96 5.89 4.41
N ARG A 289 -17.71 5.32 3.22
CA ARG A 289 -16.79 4.19 3.05
C ARG A 289 -15.37 4.51 3.52
N LEU A 290 -14.85 5.69 3.18
CA LEU A 290 -13.51 6.12 3.63
C LEU A 290 -13.43 6.26 5.15
N ALA A 291 -14.50 6.73 5.80
CA ALA A 291 -14.56 6.80 7.25
C ALA A 291 -14.52 5.41 7.90
N ASP A 292 -15.31 4.46 7.37
CA ASP A 292 -15.31 3.07 7.84
C ASP A 292 -13.95 2.39 7.64
N GLU A 293 -13.33 2.58 6.47
CA GLU A 293 -11.98 2.06 6.17
C GLU A 293 -10.93 2.66 7.12
N SER A 294 -10.95 3.98 7.32
CA SER A 294 -10.05 4.67 8.26
C SER A 294 -10.18 4.12 9.69
N GLN A 295 -11.40 3.85 10.15
CA GLN A 295 -11.63 3.23 11.45
C GLN A 295 -11.10 1.78 11.53
N SER A 296 -11.22 1.02 10.44
CA SER A 296 -10.66 -0.33 10.37
C SER A 296 -9.13 -0.31 10.43
N VAL A 297 -8.49 0.57 9.66
CA VAL A 297 -7.02 0.73 9.69
C VAL A 297 -6.56 1.17 11.08
N SER A 298 -7.29 2.08 11.74
CA SER A 298 -6.99 2.53 13.10
C SER A 298 -6.91 1.35 14.09
N LYS A 299 -7.89 0.43 14.03
CA LYS A 299 -7.92 -0.76 14.89
C LYS A 299 -6.75 -1.70 14.62
N GLU A 300 -6.40 -1.90 13.35
CA GLU A 300 -5.26 -2.75 12.97
C GLU A 300 -3.94 -2.16 13.47
N ILE A 301 -3.73 -0.86 13.28
CA ILE A 301 -2.52 -0.18 13.78
C ILE A 301 -2.42 -0.26 15.31
N HIS A 302 -3.54 -0.08 16.01
CA HIS A 302 -3.56 -0.22 17.47
C HIS A 302 -3.14 -1.63 17.91
N SER A 303 -3.67 -2.67 17.24
CA SER A 303 -3.29 -4.07 17.48
C SER A 303 -1.79 -4.29 17.24
N GLN A 304 -1.26 -3.79 16.12
CA GLN A 304 0.17 -3.91 15.79
C GLN A 304 1.07 -3.13 16.76
N SER A 305 0.60 -1.99 17.26
CA SER A 305 1.31 -1.21 18.29
C SER A 305 1.47 -2.02 19.58
N MET A 306 0.40 -2.67 20.04
CA MET A 306 0.43 -3.55 21.22
C MET A 306 1.39 -4.74 21.04
N LEU A 307 1.39 -5.37 19.86
CA LEU A 307 2.35 -6.44 19.55
C LEU A 307 3.79 -5.95 19.55
N THR A 308 4.03 -4.74 19.01
CA THR A 308 5.36 -4.13 18.95
C THR A 308 5.89 -3.83 20.36
N LEU A 309 5.03 -3.32 21.25
CA LEU A 309 5.36 -3.08 22.66
C LEU A 309 5.71 -4.38 23.39
N ALA A 310 4.90 -5.43 23.24
CA ALA A 310 5.15 -6.73 23.84
C ALA A 310 6.48 -7.34 23.36
N LEU A 311 6.77 -7.25 22.06
CA LEU A 311 8.04 -7.73 21.50
C LEU A 311 9.23 -6.91 21.98
N ASN A 312 9.08 -5.59 22.18
CA ASN A 312 10.14 -4.77 22.76
C ASN A 312 10.46 -5.19 24.20
N GLU A 313 9.45 -5.51 25.01
CA GLU A 313 9.65 -6.02 26.38
C GLU A 313 10.45 -7.35 26.40
N GLU A 314 10.15 -8.27 25.48
CA GLU A 314 10.89 -9.53 25.35
C GLU A 314 12.34 -9.32 24.90
N LEU A 315 12.60 -8.33 24.05
CA LEU A 315 13.95 -7.98 23.63
C LEU A 315 14.78 -7.40 24.80
N GLU A 316 14.16 -6.59 25.66
CA GLU A 316 14.82 -6.06 26.87
C GLU A 316 15.20 -7.19 27.84
N LYS A 317 14.33 -8.20 28.01
CA LYS A 317 14.64 -9.40 28.82
C LYS A 317 15.87 -10.14 28.25
N LEU A 318 15.98 -10.28 26.93
CA LEU A 318 17.12 -10.92 26.28
C LEU A 318 18.43 -10.14 26.46
N GLN A 319 18.39 -8.80 26.50
CA GLN A 319 19.57 -7.99 26.83
C GLN A 319 20.06 -8.22 28.27
N ALA A 320 19.14 -8.41 29.21
CA ALA A 320 19.51 -8.76 30.59
C ALA A 320 20.23 -10.11 30.67
N TYR A 321 19.81 -11.11 29.86
CA TYR A 321 20.53 -12.38 29.72
C TYR A 321 21.94 -12.21 29.13
N GLU A 322 22.12 -11.40 28.08
CA GLU A 322 23.44 -11.07 27.51
C GLU A 322 24.36 -10.49 28.58
N LYS A 323 23.88 -9.50 29.34
CA LYS A 323 24.66 -8.86 30.40
C LYS A 323 25.07 -9.84 31.50
N THR A 324 24.22 -10.82 31.81
CA THR A 324 24.51 -11.88 32.79
C THR A 324 25.56 -12.85 32.25
N LEU A 325 25.50 -13.20 30.96
CA LEU A 325 26.53 -14.01 30.29
C LEU A 325 27.88 -13.30 30.26
N ASP A 326 27.91 -12.00 29.93
CA ASP A 326 29.14 -11.21 29.90
C ASP A 326 29.84 -11.16 31.27
N VAL A 327 29.07 -11.05 32.37
CA VAL A 327 29.62 -11.11 33.73
C VAL A 327 30.21 -12.49 34.03
N LEU A 328 29.51 -13.57 33.67
CA LEU A 328 30.01 -14.94 33.86
C LEU A 328 31.29 -15.22 33.05
N HIS A 329 31.45 -14.61 31.88
CA HIS A 329 32.67 -14.71 31.07
C HIS A 329 33.83 -13.83 31.59
N GLN A 330 33.56 -12.84 32.45
CA GLN A 330 34.59 -12.01 33.09
C GLN A 330 35.12 -12.60 34.41
N GLU A 331 34.44 -13.59 34.99
CA GLU A 331 34.83 -14.25 36.25
C GLU A 331 35.75 -15.49 36.06
N GLU A 332 36.13 -15.83 34.83
CA GLU A 332 37.21 -16.80 34.50
C GLU A 332 38.54 -16.09 34.17
#